data_AF-A0A7S0RLD8-F1
#
_entry.id   AF-A0A7S0RLD8-F1
#
_cell.length_a   1.000
_cell.length_b   1.000
_cell.length_c   1.000
_cell.angle_alpha   90.00
_cell.angle_beta   90.00
_cell.angle_gamma   90.00
#
_symmetry.space_group_name_H-M   'P 1'
#
loop_
_entity.id
_entity.type
_entity.pdbx_description
1 polymer ?
#
loop_
_entity_poly.entity_id
_entity_poly.type
_entity_poly.pdbx_seq_one_letter_code
_entity_poly.pdbx_strand_id
1 'polypeptide(L)'
;ENCDGLRGIALRHSKLQVLSAAGCRRLSRLALHCPVLTSLCLDECAELCAASLRPVGVRSLSLGVCSGLRLLELRAPALQALDLRGCGQLGWLVLEGCAALRTLDATFCARLTGAALAAAVA
;
A
#
# COMPACT_ATOMS: atom_id res chain seq x y z
N GLU A 1 -6.15 16.10 -10.32
CA GLU A 1 -6.20 15.32 -11.56
C GLU A 1 -4.96 15.46 -12.45
N ASN A 2 -3.76 15.79 -11.93
CA ASN A 2 -2.54 15.50 -12.68
C ASN A 2 -1.34 15.38 -11.76
N CYS A 3 -0.88 14.15 -11.54
CA CYS A 3 0.28 13.78 -10.72
C CYS A 3 1.57 13.72 -11.58
N ASP A 4 1.68 14.50 -12.67
CA ASP A 4 2.70 14.33 -13.71
C ASP A 4 4.16 14.54 -13.26
N GLY A 5 4.36 15.14 -12.08
CA GLY A 5 5.69 15.33 -11.48
C GLY A 5 5.86 14.74 -10.07
N LEU A 6 4.80 14.14 -9.51
CA LEU A 6 4.79 13.71 -8.11
C LEU A 6 5.56 12.41 -7.94
N ARG A 7 6.86 12.53 -7.68
CA ARG A 7 7.75 11.39 -7.42
C ARG A 7 7.59 10.82 -6.01
N GLY A 8 7.13 11.61 -5.06
CA GLY A 8 6.99 11.23 -3.67
C GLY A 8 5.81 11.92 -3.03
N ILE A 9 4.92 11.16 -2.39
CA ILE A 9 3.84 11.69 -1.58
C ILE A 9 4.15 11.38 -0.13
N ALA A 10 4.21 12.42 0.71
CA ALA A 10 4.30 12.27 2.15
C ALA A 10 3.17 13.08 2.80
N LEU A 11 2.10 12.40 3.24
CA LEU A 11 1.04 13.06 4.01
C LEU A 11 1.05 12.57 5.45
N ARG A 12 0.94 13.53 6.36
CA ARG A 12 0.75 13.28 7.78
C ARG A 12 -0.44 14.11 8.24
N HIS A 13 -1.54 13.43 8.58
CA HIS A 13 -2.76 14.13 8.94
C HIS A 13 -3.58 13.32 9.94
N SER A 14 -3.91 13.94 11.07
CA SER A 14 -4.63 13.27 12.18
C SER A 14 -6.16 13.19 12.01
N LYS A 15 -6.72 13.79 10.96
CA LYS A 15 -8.16 13.92 10.71
C LYS A 15 -8.58 13.48 9.31
N LEU A 16 -7.63 13.11 8.46
CA LEU A 16 -7.90 12.72 7.08
C LEU A 16 -8.55 11.34 7.06
N GLN A 17 -9.78 11.26 6.56
CA GLN A 17 -10.55 10.01 6.50
C GLN A 17 -10.45 9.33 5.14
N VAL A 18 -10.42 10.10 4.05
CA VAL A 18 -10.38 9.55 2.69
C VAL A 18 -9.22 10.18 1.95
N LEU A 19 -8.42 9.34 1.29
CA LEU A 19 -7.36 9.79 0.40
C LEU A 19 -7.43 8.99 -0.90
N SER A 20 -7.53 9.69 -2.01
CA SER A 20 -7.38 9.09 -3.34
C SER A 20 -6.15 9.67 -4.00
N ALA A 21 -5.22 8.81 -4.37
CA ALA A 21 -4.08 9.12 -5.23
C ALA A 21 -4.07 8.20 -6.46
N ALA A 22 -5.26 7.84 -6.95
CA ALA A 22 -5.43 7.12 -8.20
C ALA A 22 -4.87 7.93 -9.38
N GLY A 23 -4.21 7.25 -10.33
CA GLY A 23 -3.64 7.87 -11.52
C GLY A 23 -2.28 8.52 -11.33
N CYS A 24 -1.62 8.37 -10.17
CA CYS A 24 -0.28 8.91 -9.95
C CYS A 24 0.81 7.99 -10.55
N ARG A 25 0.89 7.97 -11.89
CA ARG A 25 1.77 7.08 -12.67
C ARG A 25 3.27 7.25 -12.39
N ARG A 26 3.70 8.46 -12.06
CA ARG A 26 5.11 8.80 -11.74
C ARG A 26 5.46 8.75 -10.26
N LEU A 27 4.52 8.31 -9.42
CA LEU A 27 4.75 8.18 -8.00
C LEU A 27 5.77 7.08 -7.77
N SER A 28 6.92 7.41 -7.16
CA SER A 28 7.97 6.43 -6.83
C SER A 28 7.94 6.03 -5.36
N ARG A 29 7.50 6.94 -4.47
CA ARG A 29 7.43 6.73 -3.02
C ARG A 29 6.14 7.26 -2.44
N LEU A 30 5.52 6.47 -1.57
CA LEU A 30 4.33 6.87 -0.82
C LEU A 30 4.60 6.72 0.67
N ALA A 31 4.37 7.77 1.44
CA ALA A 31 4.46 7.79 2.90
C ALA A 31 3.19 8.41 3.47
N LEU A 32 2.40 7.62 4.21
CA LEU A 32 1.13 8.07 4.74
C LEU A 32 1.06 7.79 6.24
N HIS A 33 0.76 8.84 7.01
CA HIS A 33 0.62 8.78 8.45
C HIS A 33 -0.70 9.44 8.86
N CYS A 34 -1.78 8.67 8.77
CA CYS A 34 -3.14 9.13 8.98
C CYS A 34 -3.94 8.09 9.77
N PRO A 35 -3.94 8.13 11.11
CA PRO A 35 -4.51 7.05 11.94
C PRO A 35 -6.03 6.89 11.80
N VAL A 36 -6.73 7.92 11.34
CA VAL A 36 -8.19 7.90 11.11
C VAL A 36 -8.59 7.74 9.65
N LEU A 37 -7.63 7.45 8.77
CA LEU A 37 -7.88 7.19 7.35
C LEU A 37 -8.70 5.91 7.23
N THR A 38 -9.92 5.98 6.71
CA THR A 38 -10.81 4.82 6.52
C THR A 38 -10.74 4.26 5.11
N SER A 39 -10.45 5.11 4.13
CA SER A 39 -10.40 4.75 2.71
C SER A 39 -9.14 5.31 2.04
N LEU A 40 -8.43 4.44 1.33
CA LEU A 40 -7.24 4.77 0.54
C LEU A 40 -7.32 4.08 -0.81
N CYS A 41 -7.20 4.86 -1.88
CA CYS A 41 -7.20 4.37 -3.26
C CYS A 41 -5.88 4.77 -3.94
N LEU A 42 -5.15 3.77 -4.47
CA LEU A 42 -3.83 3.90 -5.08
C LEU A 42 -3.77 3.19 -6.44
N ASP A 43 -4.85 3.31 -7.21
CA ASP A 43 -4.96 2.64 -8.50
C ASP A 43 -4.06 3.32 -9.56
N GLU A 44 -3.58 2.53 -10.52
CA GLU A 44 -2.72 3.00 -11.63
C GLU A 44 -1.37 3.63 -11.24
N CYS A 45 -0.79 3.29 -10.09
CA CYS A 45 0.53 3.76 -9.68
C CYS A 45 1.68 2.86 -10.21
N ALA A 46 1.90 2.87 -11.53
CA ALA A 46 2.82 1.96 -12.22
C ALA A 46 4.30 2.07 -11.78
N GLU A 47 4.80 3.28 -11.50
CA GLU A 47 6.21 3.51 -11.10
C GLU A 47 6.44 3.44 -9.57
N LEU A 48 5.41 3.12 -8.78
CA LEU A 48 5.52 3.10 -7.33
C LEU A 48 6.49 2.04 -6.89
N CYS A 49 7.67 2.44 -6.39
CA CYS A 49 8.72 1.54 -5.96
C CYS A 49 8.59 1.15 -4.49
N ALA A 50 8.18 2.10 -3.65
CA ALA A 50 8.08 1.90 -2.22
C ALA A 50 6.84 2.60 -1.64
N ALA A 51 6.10 1.90 -0.78
CA ALA A 51 4.97 2.46 -0.04
C ALA A 51 5.12 2.16 1.45
N SER A 52 4.96 3.18 2.28
CA SER A 52 5.02 3.11 3.74
C SER A 52 3.78 3.77 4.33
N LEU A 53 2.93 2.97 4.96
CA LEU A 53 1.64 3.34 5.51
C LEU A 53 1.70 3.13 7.02
N ARG A 54 1.96 4.18 7.79
CA ARG A 54 2.21 4.07 9.23
C ARG A 54 1.60 5.19 10.05
N PRO A 55 0.84 4.84 11.11
CA PRO A 55 -0.35 4.01 11.14
C PRO A 55 -1.51 4.58 10.33
N VAL A 56 -2.33 3.71 9.75
CA VAL A 56 -3.58 4.06 9.06
C VAL A 56 -4.78 3.24 9.57
N GLY A 57 -5.96 3.86 9.61
CA GLY A 57 -7.19 3.23 10.10
C GLY A 57 -8.00 2.50 9.03
N VAL A 58 -7.38 2.21 7.88
CA VAL A 58 -8.11 1.75 6.68
C VAL A 58 -8.55 0.31 6.88
N ARG A 59 -9.76 -0.01 6.42
CA ARG A 59 -10.32 -1.37 6.51
C ARG A 59 -10.03 -2.19 5.26
N SER A 60 -9.99 -1.54 4.11
CA SER A 60 -9.66 -2.15 2.83
C SER A 60 -8.64 -1.28 2.12
N LEU A 61 -7.61 -1.91 1.57
CA LEU A 61 -6.59 -1.23 0.78
C LEU A 61 -6.38 -1.96 -0.54
N SER A 62 -6.48 -1.20 -1.63
CA SER A 62 -6.11 -1.65 -2.97
C SER A 62 -4.87 -0.90 -3.47
N LEU A 63 -3.88 -1.66 -3.91
CA LEU A 63 -2.66 -1.20 -4.60
C LEU A 63 -2.63 -1.74 -6.05
N GLY A 64 -3.79 -2.10 -6.60
CA GLY A 64 -3.94 -2.85 -7.84
C GLY A 64 -3.13 -2.27 -8.99
N VAL A 65 -2.40 -3.15 -9.69
CA VAL A 65 -1.56 -2.85 -10.88
C VAL A 65 -0.36 -1.93 -10.60
N CYS A 66 0.14 -1.87 -9.36
CA CYS A 66 1.44 -1.25 -9.06
C CYS A 66 2.62 -2.16 -9.47
N SER A 67 2.87 -2.30 -10.78
CA SER A 67 3.90 -3.21 -11.30
C SER A 67 5.32 -2.90 -10.81
N GLY A 68 5.61 -1.65 -10.46
CA GLY A 68 6.91 -1.20 -9.96
C GLY A 68 7.16 -1.46 -8.48
N LEU A 69 6.16 -1.89 -7.70
CA LEU A 69 6.23 -1.94 -6.24
C LEU A 69 7.19 -3.01 -5.78
N ARG A 70 8.24 -2.63 -5.05
CA ARG A 70 9.28 -3.53 -4.53
C ARG A 70 9.19 -3.72 -3.03
N LEU A 71 8.83 -2.66 -2.32
CA LEU A 71 8.75 -2.62 -0.87
C LEU A 71 7.40 -2.02 -0.43
N LEU A 72 6.68 -2.76 0.40
CA LEU A 72 5.44 -2.30 1.01
C LEU A 72 5.52 -2.50 2.53
N GLU A 73 5.44 -1.40 3.26
CA GLU A 73 5.26 -1.40 4.71
C GLU A 73 3.87 -0.88 5.03
N LEU A 74 3.11 -1.68 5.77
CA LEU A 74 1.77 -1.35 6.18
C LEU A 74 1.62 -1.54 7.68
N ARG A 75 1.08 -0.54 8.36
CA ARG A 75 0.68 -0.61 9.76
C ARG A 75 -0.76 -0.14 9.90
N ALA A 76 -1.66 -1.11 9.89
CA ALA A 76 -3.09 -0.84 9.85
C ALA A 76 -3.86 -1.83 10.73
N PRO A 77 -4.11 -1.50 12.01
CA PRO A 77 -4.73 -2.43 12.96
C PRO A 77 -6.17 -2.80 12.62
N ALA A 78 -6.86 -1.94 11.85
CA ALA A 78 -8.23 -2.17 11.41
C ALA A 78 -8.33 -2.78 9.99
N LEU A 79 -7.21 -3.09 9.33
CA LEU A 79 -7.22 -3.60 7.97
C LEU A 79 -7.75 -5.02 7.94
N GLN A 80 -8.75 -5.27 7.09
CA GLN A 80 -9.39 -6.56 6.90
C GLN A 80 -9.10 -7.16 5.51
N ALA A 81 -8.90 -6.30 4.51
CA ALA A 81 -8.64 -6.71 3.14
C ALA A 81 -7.47 -5.94 2.54
N LEU A 82 -6.50 -6.68 1.98
CA LEU A 82 -5.37 -6.13 1.23
C LEU A 82 -5.32 -6.73 -0.17
N ASP A 83 -5.30 -5.87 -1.18
CA ASP A 83 -5.19 -6.27 -2.59
C ASP A 83 -3.89 -5.73 -3.19
N LEU A 84 -3.00 -6.67 -3.55
CA LEU A 84 -1.69 -6.48 -4.16
C LEU A 84 -1.62 -7.08 -5.57
N ARG A 85 -2.76 -7.34 -6.21
CA ARG A 85 -2.79 -7.97 -7.53
C ARG A 85 -1.97 -7.19 -8.56
N GLY A 86 -1.11 -7.90 -9.27
CA GLY A 86 -0.25 -7.31 -10.30
C GLY A 86 1.00 -6.59 -9.78
N CYS A 87 1.32 -6.68 -8.48
CA CYS A 87 2.58 -6.16 -7.92
C CYS A 87 3.76 -7.13 -8.22
N GLY A 88 4.07 -7.34 -9.50
CA GLY A 88 5.03 -8.35 -9.95
C GLY A 88 6.46 -8.16 -9.43
N GLN A 89 6.84 -6.93 -9.07
CA GLN A 89 8.17 -6.61 -8.52
C GLN A 89 8.27 -6.68 -7.00
N LEU A 90 7.16 -6.97 -6.30
CA LEU A 90 7.08 -6.90 -4.84
C LEU A 90 7.89 -8.05 -4.24
N GLY A 91 8.99 -7.72 -3.59
CA GLY A 91 9.84 -8.70 -2.91
C GLY A 91 9.83 -8.55 -1.39
N TRP A 92 9.48 -7.36 -0.90
CA TRP A 92 9.47 -7.05 0.53
C TRP A 92 8.10 -6.54 0.95
N LEU A 93 7.48 -7.26 1.86
CA LEU A 93 6.19 -6.91 2.46
C LEU A 93 6.37 -6.92 3.97
N VAL A 94 5.85 -5.91 4.65
CA VAL A 94 5.84 -5.80 6.12
C VAL A 94 4.45 -5.35 6.53
N LEU A 95 3.75 -6.15 7.32
CA LEU A 95 2.40 -5.89 7.83
C LEU A 95 2.45 -5.82 9.35
N GLU A 96 2.77 -4.66 9.88
CA GLU A 96 2.94 -4.48 11.32
C GLU A 96 1.58 -4.24 12.01
N GLY A 97 1.24 -5.08 12.99
CA GLY A 97 0.04 -4.89 13.81
C GLY A 97 -1.29 -5.00 13.04
N CYS A 98 -1.31 -5.66 11.87
CA CYS A 98 -2.52 -5.88 11.06
C CYS A 98 -3.35 -7.07 11.56
N ALA A 99 -3.74 -7.06 12.85
CA ALA A 99 -4.42 -8.18 13.50
C ALA A 99 -5.83 -8.49 12.94
N ALA A 100 -6.45 -7.52 12.28
CA ALA A 100 -7.79 -7.68 11.70
C ALA A 100 -7.77 -8.26 10.26
N LEU A 101 -6.59 -8.54 9.69
CA LEU A 101 -6.45 -8.94 8.29
C LEU A 101 -7.09 -10.32 8.07
N ARG A 102 -8.09 -10.38 7.19
CA ARG A 102 -8.80 -11.61 6.84
C ARG A 102 -8.48 -12.08 5.43
N THR A 103 -8.24 -11.13 4.53
CA THR A 103 -8.03 -11.39 3.11
C THR A 103 -6.80 -10.65 2.63
N LEU A 104 -5.91 -11.37 1.96
CA LEU A 104 -4.74 -10.83 1.30
C LEU A 104 -4.65 -11.48 -0.07
N ASP A 105 -4.78 -10.65 -1.10
CA ASP A 105 -4.64 -11.07 -2.48
C ASP A 105 -3.29 -10.58 -3.02
N ALA A 106 -2.37 -11.51 -3.24
CA ALA A 106 -1.07 -11.25 -3.85
C ALA A 106 -0.92 -11.97 -5.20
N THR A 107 -2.03 -12.18 -5.90
CA THR A 107 -2.02 -12.86 -7.20
C THR A 107 -1.13 -12.09 -8.19
N PHE A 108 -0.31 -12.81 -8.94
CA PHE A 108 0.69 -12.26 -9.87
C PHE A 108 1.85 -11.46 -9.23
N CYS A 109 2.13 -11.65 -7.93
CA CYS A 109 3.37 -11.15 -7.32
C CYS A 109 4.53 -12.15 -7.53
N ALA A 110 5.12 -12.16 -8.72
CA ALA A 110 6.16 -13.14 -9.09
C ALA A 110 7.41 -13.13 -8.17
N ARG A 111 7.74 -11.98 -7.57
CA ARG A 111 8.88 -11.84 -6.65
C ARG A 111 8.52 -12.01 -5.17
N LEU A 112 7.22 -12.08 -4.82
CA LEU A 112 6.80 -12.20 -3.44
C LEU A 112 6.85 -13.68 -3.05
N THR A 113 7.89 -14.07 -2.33
CA THR A 113 8.01 -15.43 -1.83
C THR A 113 7.13 -15.64 -0.60
N GLY A 114 6.68 -16.88 -0.37
CA GLY A 114 5.92 -17.21 0.84
C GLY A 114 6.67 -16.87 2.14
N ALA A 115 8.00 -16.90 2.12
CA ALA A 115 8.83 -16.46 3.24
C ALA A 115 8.75 -14.94 3.48
N ALA A 116 8.75 -14.13 2.42
CA ALA A 116 8.54 -12.69 2.54
C ALA A 116 7.15 -12.36 3.07
N LEU A 117 6.13 -13.12 2.66
CA LEU A 117 4.77 -12.99 3.20
C LEU A 117 4.71 -13.41 4.68
N ALA A 118 5.33 -14.52 5.05
CA ALA A 118 5.38 -15.00 6.43
C ALA A 118 6.11 -14.01 7.35
N ALA A 119 7.24 -13.46 6.89
CA ALA A 119 7.96 -12.39 7.59
C ALA A 119 7.14 -11.10 7.67
N ALA A 120 6.23 -10.86 6.72
CA ALA A 120 5.37 -9.69 6.75
C ALA A 120 4.32 -9.75 7.87
N VAL A 121 3.81 -10.95 8.17
CA VAL A 121 2.73 -11.16 9.16
C VAL A 121 3.24 -11.64 10.53
N ALA A 122 4.55 -11.82 10.69
CA ALA A 122 5.21 -12.20 11.94
C ALA A 122 5.29 -11.01 12.91
#